data_AF-A0A119CU41-F1
#
_entry.id   AF-A0A119CU41-F1
#
_cell.length_a   1.000
_cell.length_b   1.000
_cell.length_c   1.000
_cell.angle_alpha   90.00
_cell.angle_beta   90.00
_cell.angle_gamma   90.00
#
_symmetry.space_group_name_H-M   'P 1'
#
loop_
_entity.id
_entity.type
_entity.pdbx_description
1 polymer ?
#
loop_
_entity_poly.entity_id
_entity_poly.type
_entity_poly.pdbx_seq_one_letter_code
_entity_poly.pdbx_strand_id
1 'polypeptide(L)'
;MNQTPLFFDDVNTALSHVVNVLGGAKRVGPMLRGDDMTVDAAARWVLDCLNPDRPAQLHPHQVLVLLRAARAAGDHTAMNWYCGEIGYQATPVEPEDEAAALKRKYIESAQMMARIAQRIERLETPAAVRSAANA
;
A
#
# COMPACT_ATOMS: atom_id res chain seq x y z
N MET A 1 -22.80 -2.67 -7.50
CA MET A 1 -21.66 -2.30 -8.36
C MET A 1 -21.56 -0.79 -8.31
N ASN A 2 -20.71 -0.23 -7.44
CA ASN A 2 -20.48 1.21 -7.42
C ASN A 2 -19.19 1.46 -8.17
N GLN A 3 -19.29 2.08 -9.34
CA GLN A 3 -18.15 2.54 -10.12
C GLN A 3 -17.47 3.64 -9.29
N THR A 4 -16.20 3.43 -8.90
CA THR A 4 -15.39 4.47 -8.27
C THR A 4 -15.23 5.61 -9.28
N PRO A 5 -15.58 6.86 -8.93
CA PRO A 5 -15.36 8.00 -9.81
C PRO A 5 -13.88 8.09 -10.18
N LEU A 6 -13.58 8.19 -11.48
CA LEU A 6 -12.21 8.33 -11.97
C LEU A 6 -11.61 9.70 -11.65
N PHE A 7 -12.46 10.72 -11.48
CA PHE A 7 -12.07 12.10 -11.23
C PHE A 7 -13.04 12.76 -10.24
N PHE A 8 -12.50 13.67 -9.42
CA PHE A 8 -13.25 14.51 -8.49
C PHE A 8 -12.94 15.97 -8.82
N ASP A 9 -13.96 16.82 -8.76
CA ASP A 9 -13.82 18.24 -9.10
C ASP A 9 -13.09 19.04 -8.01
N ASP A 10 -13.13 18.54 -6.77
CA ASP A 10 -12.52 19.19 -5.61
C ASP A 10 -12.04 18.18 -4.56
N VAL A 11 -11.18 18.67 -3.67
CA VAL A 11 -10.54 17.88 -2.61
C VAL A 11 -11.52 17.35 -1.58
N ASN A 12 -12.58 18.11 -1.25
CA ASN A 12 -13.54 17.72 -0.23
C ASN A 12 -14.41 16.57 -0.74
N THR A 13 -14.79 16.56 -2.01
CA THR A 13 -15.49 15.45 -2.64
C THR A 13 -14.60 14.21 -2.71
N ALA A 14 -13.32 14.35 -3.08
CA ALA A 14 -12.36 13.24 -3.07
C ALA A 14 -12.14 12.66 -1.66
N LEU A 15 -12.01 13.51 -0.64
CA LEU A 15 -11.87 13.08 0.75
C LEU A 15 -13.17 12.49 1.31
N SER A 16 -14.34 12.98 0.89
CA SER A 16 -15.64 12.39 1.23
C SER A 16 -15.77 10.96 0.70
N HIS A 17 -15.28 10.72 -0.52
CA HIS A 17 -15.18 9.37 -1.08
C HIS A 17 -14.27 8.48 -0.23
N VAL A 18 -13.09 8.96 0.17
CA VAL A 18 -12.19 8.24 1.08
C VAL A 18 -12.89 7.89 2.39
N VAL A 19 -13.63 8.83 3.00
CA VAL A 19 -14.37 8.56 4.24
C VAL A 19 -15.38 7.43 4.05
N ASN A 20 -16.07 7.39 2.90
CA ASN A 20 -17.00 6.30 2.60
C ASN A 20 -16.31 4.94 2.41
N VAL A 21 -15.18 4.90 1.69
CA VAL A 21 -14.35 3.69 1.54
C VAL A 21 -13.90 3.16 2.90
N LEU A 22 -13.54 4.06 3.82
CA LEU A 22 -13.10 3.70 5.16
C LEU A 22 -14.23 3.30 6.13
N GLY A 23 -15.49 3.25 5.67
CA GLY A 23 -16.65 2.84 6.47
C GLY A 23 -17.41 3.99 7.12
N GLY A 24 -17.23 5.22 6.62
CA GLY A 24 -18.02 6.39 6.98
C GLY A 24 -17.48 7.19 8.17
N ALA A 25 -18.10 8.35 8.41
CA ALA A 25 -17.64 9.34 9.39
C ALA A 25 -17.57 8.81 10.83
N LYS A 26 -18.42 7.85 11.22
CA LYS A 26 -18.37 7.24 12.57
C LYS A 26 -17.13 6.39 12.80
N ARG A 27 -16.58 5.79 11.76
CA ARG A 27 -15.32 5.04 11.83
C ARG A 27 -14.12 5.98 11.74
N VAL A 28 -14.19 6.95 10.83
CA VAL A 28 -13.11 7.91 10.59
C VAL A 28 -12.93 8.93 11.71
N GLY A 29 -14.02 9.42 12.31
CA GLY A 29 -13.99 10.46 13.34
C GLY A 29 -13.02 10.15 14.49
N PRO A 30 -13.18 8.99 15.18
CA PRO A 30 -12.25 8.58 16.23
C PRO A 30 -10.81 8.38 15.73
N MET A 31 -10.60 7.99 14.46
CA MET A 31 -9.24 7.88 13.89
C MET A 31 -8.53 9.23 13.80
N LEU A 32 -9.29 10.33 13.64
CA LEU A 32 -8.74 11.69 13.45
C LEU A 32 -8.70 12.52 14.73
N ARG A 33 -9.61 12.23 15.67
CA ARG A 33 -9.77 12.97 16.93
C ARG A 33 -9.35 12.19 18.18
N GLY A 34 -9.07 10.90 18.06
CA GLY A 34 -8.80 10.06 19.22
C GLY A 34 -9.93 10.10 20.24
N ASP A 35 -9.56 10.16 21.51
CA ASP A 35 -10.50 10.14 22.65
C ASP A 35 -10.94 11.54 23.11
N ASP A 36 -10.54 12.60 22.40
CA ASP A 36 -10.89 14.00 22.74
C ASP A 36 -12.38 14.30 22.58
N MET A 37 -13.11 13.46 21.83
CA MET A 37 -14.51 13.64 21.47
C MET A 37 -15.25 12.32 21.49
N THR A 38 -16.57 12.37 21.74
CA THR A 38 -17.42 11.19 21.53
C THR A 38 -17.47 10.82 20.04
N VAL A 39 -17.76 9.56 19.74
CA VAL A 39 -17.84 9.05 18.34
C VAL A 39 -18.76 9.90 17.47
N ASP A 40 -19.96 10.26 17.97
CA ASP A 40 -20.92 11.05 17.21
C ASP A 40 -20.45 12.49 17.01
N ALA A 41 -19.80 13.10 18.01
CA ALA A 41 -19.26 14.44 17.89
C ALA A 41 -18.08 14.48 16.90
N ALA A 42 -17.20 13.47 16.94
CA ALA A 42 -16.09 13.33 16.00
C ALA A 42 -16.60 13.09 14.56
N ALA A 43 -17.62 12.24 14.39
CA ALA A 43 -18.23 12.00 13.09
C ALA A 43 -18.85 13.28 12.50
N ARG A 44 -19.58 14.05 13.31
CA ARG A 44 -20.16 15.33 12.88
C ARG A 44 -19.07 16.33 12.49
N TRP A 45 -18.00 16.42 13.28
CA TRP A 45 -16.86 17.26 12.96
C TRP A 45 -16.22 16.89 11.60
N VAL A 46 -16.06 15.59 11.30
CA VAL A 46 -15.56 15.15 9.99
C VAL A 46 -16.47 15.63 8.86
N LEU A 47 -17.78 15.47 9.01
CA LEU A 47 -18.75 15.93 8.00
C LEU A 47 -18.72 17.45 7.83
N ASP A 48 -18.57 18.20 8.93
CA ASP A 48 -18.41 19.65 8.88
C ASP A 48 -17.10 20.03 8.15
N CYS A 49 -15.99 19.30 8.35
CA CYS A 49 -14.75 19.57 7.63
C CYS A 49 -14.78 19.29 6.13
N LEU A 50 -15.66 18.39 5.69
CA LEU A 50 -15.84 18.04 4.29
C LEU A 50 -16.87 18.94 3.60
N ASN A 51 -17.53 19.81 4.34
CA ASN A 51 -18.48 20.78 3.80
C ASN A 51 -17.78 22.14 3.61
N PRO A 52 -17.61 22.63 2.36
CA PRO A 52 -16.94 23.91 2.11
C PRO A 52 -17.66 25.12 2.71
N ASP A 53 -18.96 25.02 3.02
CA ASP A 53 -19.75 26.09 3.65
C ASP A 53 -19.56 26.16 5.17
N ARG A 54 -18.78 25.23 5.76
CA ARG A 54 -18.51 25.17 7.19
C ARG A 54 -17.08 25.63 7.48
N PRO A 55 -16.84 26.29 8.62
CA PRO A 55 -15.53 26.81 8.97
C PRO A 55 -14.55 25.73 9.47
N ALA A 56 -15.04 24.54 9.81
CA ALA A 56 -14.20 23.45 10.29
C ALA A 56 -13.30 22.95 9.14
N GLN A 57 -12.03 22.65 9.42
CA GLN A 57 -11.09 22.17 8.40
C GLN A 57 -10.27 21.00 8.93
N LEU A 58 -9.90 20.08 8.03
CA LEU A 58 -8.90 19.06 8.32
C LEU A 58 -7.52 19.71 8.35
N HIS A 59 -6.73 19.41 9.38
CA HIS A 59 -5.33 19.80 9.39
C HIS A 59 -4.49 18.87 8.50
N PRO A 60 -3.33 19.32 7.99
CA PRO A 60 -2.49 18.50 7.12
C PRO A 60 -2.14 17.10 7.67
N HIS A 61 -1.89 17.00 8.98
CA HIS A 61 -1.62 15.70 9.62
C HIS A 61 -2.84 14.76 9.60
N GLN A 62 -4.06 15.28 9.71
CA GLN A 62 -5.30 14.50 9.62
C GLN A 62 -5.57 14.03 8.20
N VAL A 63 -5.31 14.89 7.21
CA VAL A 63 -5.34 14.48 5.80
C VAL A 63 -4.35 13.34 5.56
N LEU A 64 -3.14 13.41 6.11
CA LEU A 64 -2.15 12.34 5.99
C LEU A 64 -2.63 11.01 6.61
N VAL A 65 -3.30 11.06 7.76
CA VAL A 65 -3.90 9.86 8.39
C VAL A 65 -4.96 9.25 7.46
N LEU A 66 -5.83 10.06 6.86
CA LEU A 66 -6.82 9.59 5.88
C LEU A 66 -6.16 8.94 4.66
N LEU A 67 -5.18 9.60 4.05
CA LEU A 67 -4.50 9.08 2.85
C LEU A 67 -3.77 7.77 3.15
N ARG A 68 -3.16 7.64 4.34
CA ARG A 68 -2.53 6.39 4.78
C ARG A 68 -3.55 5.26 4.93
N ALA A 69 -4.68 5.54 5.57
CA ALA A 69 -5.75 4.57 5.75
C ALA A 69 -6.39 4.18 4.40
N ALA A 70 -6.63 5.15 3.52
CA ALA A 70 -7.15 4.93 2.16
C ALA A 70 -6.22 4.02 1.36
N ARG A 71 -4.91 4.32 1.37
CA ARG A 71 -3.89 3.48 0.72
C ARG A 71 -3.93 2.05 1.24
N ALA A 72 -4.04 1.85 2.55
CA ALA A 72 -4.14 0.52 3.15
C ALA A 72 -5.43 -0.22 2.75
N ALA A 73 -6.49 0.52 2.42
CA ALA A 73 -7.74 -0.02 1.86
C ALA A 73 -7.71 -0.18 0.33
N GLY A 74 -6.58 0.10 -0.33
CA GLY A 74 -6.45 0.05 -1.79
C GLY A 74 -7.08 1.24 -2.53
N ASP A 75 -7.49 2.29 -1.82
CA ASP A 75 -8.00 3.51 -2.41
C ASP A 75 -6.90 4.57 -2.56
N HIS A 76 -6.79 5.11 -3.77
CA HIS A 76 -5.78 6.10 -4.13
C HIS A 76 -6.41 7.39 -4.68
N THR A 77 -7.74 7.51 -4.62
CA THR A 77 -8.49 8.57 -5.31
C THR A 77 -8.07 9.96 -4.86
N ALA A 78 -8.09 10.23 -3.55
CA ALA A 78 -7.69 11.54 -3.02
C ALA A 78 -6.20 11.86 -3.24
N MET A 79 -5.31 10.85 -3.16
CA MET A 79 -3.88 11.08 -3.43
C MET A 79 -3.65 11.42 -4.91
N ASN A 80 -4.34 10.73 -5.82
CA ASN A 80 -4.29 11.02 -7.24
C ASN A 80 -4.83 12.42 -7.55
N TRP A 81 -5.90 12.85 -6.87
CA TRP A 81 -6.40 14.22 -6.97
C TRP A 81 -5.33 15.24 -6.57
N TYR A 82 -4.72 15.10 -5.38
CA TYR A 82 -3.64 15.99 -4.94
C TYR A 82 -2.52 16.05 -5.97
N CYS A 83 -2.03 14.89 -6.40
CA CYS A 83 -0.96 14.82 -7.41
C CYS A 83 -1.36 15.50 -8.72
N GLY A 84 -2.58 15.31 -9.22
CA GLY A 84 -3.08 15.96 -10.42
C GLY A 84 -3.06 17.49 -10.32
N GLU A 85 -3.52 18.03 -9.19
CA GLU A 85 -3.58 19.48 -8.96
C GLU A 85 -2.20 20.16 -8.93
N ILE A 86 -1.18 19.45 -8.44
CA ILE A 86 0.19 20.00 -8.33
C ILE A 86 1.14 19.49 -9.43
N GLY A 87 0.63 18.79 -10.45
CA GLY A 87 1.43 18.32 -11.59
C GLY A 87 2.39 17.17 -11.28
N TYR A 88 2.07 16.35 -10.26
CA TYR A 88 2.80 15.14 -9.90
C TYR A 88 2.01 13.89 -10.29
N GLN A 89 2.70 12.75 -10.30
CA GLN A 89 2.08 11.43 -10.42
C GLN A 89 2.34 10.62 -9.15
N ALA A 90 1.28 10.07 -8.55
CA ALA A 90 1.38 9.18 -7.41
C ALA A 90 1.64 7.74 -7.89
N THR A 91 2.72 7.13 -7.40
CA THR A 91 2.96 5.69 -7.53
C THR A 91 2.94 5.09 -6.13
N PRO A 92 1.94 4.24 -5.79
CA PRO A 92 1.94 3.53 -4.53
C PRO A 92 3.21 2.67 -4.44
N VAL A 93 4.10 3.01 -3.51
CA VAL A 93 5.27 2.19 -3.21
C VAL A 93 4.81 1.09 -2.28
N GLU A 94 4.91 -0.18 -2.69
CA GLU A 94 4.67 -1.29 -1.78
C GLU A 94 5.57 -1.11 -0.55
N PRO A 95 5.03 -1.16 0.68
CA PRO A 95 5.89 -1.17 1.85
C PRO A 95 6.78 -2.38 1.67
N GLU A 96 8.10 -2.21 1.72
CA GLU A 96 9.01 -3.33 1.63
C GLU A 96 8.72 -4.23 2.84
N ASP A 97 7.92 -5.26 2.63
CA ASP A 97 7.64 -6.26 3.65
C ASP A 97 8.97 -6.98 3.87
N GLU A 98 9.53 -6.85 5.07
CA GLU A 98 10.76 -7.51 5.47
C GLU A 98 10.69 -9.01 5.14
N ALA A 99 9.51 -9.62 5.28
CA ALA A 99 9.29 -11.01 4.89
C ALA A 99 9.40 -11.23 3.36
N ALA A 100 8.96 -10.28 2.54
CA ALA A 100 9.10 -10.36 1.08
C ALA A 100 10.57 -10.17 0.65
N ALA A 101 11.31 -9.26 1.28
CA ALA A 101 12.73 -9.08 1.06
C ALA A 101 13.52 -10.34 1.46
N LEU A 102 13.21 -10.94 2.62
CA LEU A 102 13.79 -12.20 3.08
C LEU A 102 13.45 -13.38 2.15
N LYS A 103 12.20 -13.48 1.65
CA LYS A 103 11.80 -14.50 0.67
C LYS A 103 12.61 -14.42 -0.63
N ARG A 104 12.84 -13.21 -1.16
CA ARG A 104 13.69 -13.02 -2.35
C ARG A 104 15.13 -13.49 -2.09
N LYS A 105 15.72 -13.08 -0.97
CA LYS A 105 17.08 -13.51 -0.58
C LYS A 105 17.19 -15.03 -0.38
N TYR A 106 16.15 -15.65 0.18
CA TYR A 106 16.10 -17.11 0.34
C TYR A 106 16.07 -17.83 -1.01
N ILE A 107 15.21 -17.39 -1.94
CA ILE A 107 15.12 -17.97 -3.29
C ILE A 107 16.45 -17.87 -4.03
N GLU A 108 17.10 -16.71 -3.98
CA GLU A 108 18.41 -16.50 -4.60
C GLU A 108 19.49 -17.41 -3.99
N SER A 109 19.51 -17.52 -2.66
CA SER A 109 20.44 -18.40 -1.94
C SER A 109 20.19 -19.88 -2.27
N ALA A 110 18.92 -20.31 -2.34
CA ALA A 110 18.55 -21.67 -2.70
C ALA A 110 18.96 -22.03 -4.14
N GLN A 111 18.78 -21.10 -5.10
CA GLN A 111 19.26 -21.28 -6.47
C GLN A 111 20.78 -21.38 -6.54
N MET A 112 21.50 -20.58 -5.75
CA MET A 112 22.96 -20.64 -5.66
C MET A 112 23.43 -22.00 -5.11
N MET A 113 22.81 -22.47 -4.02
CA MET A 113 23.11 -23.79 -3.45
C MET A 113 22.83 -24.92 -4.46
N ALA A 114 21.72 -24.85 -5.21
CA ALA A 114 21.40 -25.84 -6.23
C ALA A 114 22.45 -25.88 -7.36
N ARG A 115 22.97 -24.72 -7.79
CA ARG A 115 24.06 -24.65 -8.78
C ARG A 115 25.36 -25.24 -8.24
N ILE A 116 25.68 -24.99 -6.96
CA ILE A 116 26.85 -25.56 -6.30
C ILE A 116 26.73 -27.09 -6.24
N ALA A 117 25.57 -27.61 -5.83
CA ALA A 117 25.30 -29.05 -5.79
C ALA A 117 25.46 -29.71 -7.16
N GLN A 118 24.87 -29.13 -8.22
CA GLN A 118 25.05 -29.62 -9.60
C GLN A 118 26.51 -29.63 -10.04
N ARG A 119 27.31 -28.65 -9.59
CA ARG A 119 28.74 -28.60 -9.91
C ARG A 119 29.51 -29.70 -9.18
N ILE A 120 29.18 -29.98 -7.92
CA ILE A 120 29.75 -31.08 -7.14
C ILE A 120 29.43 -32.41 -7.80
N GLU A 121 28.17 -32.68 -8.13
CA GLU A 121 27.75 -33.92 -8.81
C GLU A 121 28.53 -34.17 -10.12
N ARG A 122 28.74 -33.13 -10.94
CA ARG A 122 29.53 -33.21 -12.17
C ARG A 122 31.00 -33.54 -11.94
N LEU A 123 31.57 -33.13 -10.81
CA LEU A 123 32.97 -33.36 -10.45
C LEU A 123 33.15 -34.71 -9.74
N GLU A 124 32.15 -35.13 -8.96
CA GLU A 124 32.13 -36.40 -8.23
C GLU A 124 31.71 -37.59 -9.09
N THR A 125 31.03 -37.37 -10.22
CA THR A 125 30.79 -38.42 -11.21
C THR A 125 32.15 -38.84 -11.79
N PRO A 126 32.70 -40.02 -11.42
CA PRO A 126 34.06 -40.38 -11.79
C PRO A 126 34.14 -40.64 -13.29
N ALA A 127 35.36 -40.56 -13.82
CA ALA A 127 35.77 -40.97 -15.17
C ALA A 127 35.57 -42.48 -15.48
N ALA A 128 34.42 -43.06 -15.14
CA ALA A 128 34.08 -44.47 -15.30
C ALA A 128 33.83 -44.90 -16.75
N VAL A 129 33.90 -43.97 -17.72
CA VAL A 129 33.67 -44.28 -19.15
C VAL A 129 34.97 -44.34 -19.97
N ARG A 130 36.15 -44.04 -19.39
CA ARG A 130 37.42 -44.07 -20.16
C ARG A 130 38.23 -45.36 -20.07
N SER A 131 37.84 -46.35 -19.27
CA SER A 131 38.62 -47.60 -19.11
C SER A 131 38.14 -48.78 -19.98
N ALA A 132 37.06 -48.65 -20.76
CA ALA A 132 36.51 -49.75 -21.55
C ALA A 132 36.93 -49.76 -23.04
N ALA A 133 37.85 -48.87 -23.45
CA ALA A 133 38.23 -48.69 -24.85
C ALA A 133 39.65 -49.18 -25.22
N ASN A 134 40.39 -49.81 -24.29
CA ASN A 134 41.71 -50.41 -24.55
C ASN A 134 41.74 -51.89 -24.12
N ALA A 135 40.80 -52.69 -24.62
CA ALA A 135 40.84 -54.15 -24.56
C ALA A 135 41.02 -54.71 -25.98
#